data_AF-A0A975Q3N7-F1
#
_entry.id   AF-A0A975Q3N7-F1
#
_cell.length_a   1.000
_cell.length_b   1.000
_cell.length_c   1.000
_cell.angle_alpha   90.00
_cell.angle_beta   90.00
_cell.angle_gamma   90.00
#
_symmetry.space_group_name_H-M   'P 1'
#
loop_
_entity.id
_entity.type
_entity.pdbx_description
1 polymer ?
#
loop_
_entity_poly.entity_id
_entity_poly.type
_entity_poly.pdbx_seq_one_letter_code
_entity_poly.pdbx_strand_id
1 'polypeptide(L)'
;MNPGDLPPLGPRLEKGGTRFTVWSAADALSLCLFEGEREERLPMEGNGQGLFTRFVAGIGAGASYGLRAEGTYDPASGLWFDPAKLLLDPYATAIDRPLIYDPRLAEYGHDTASLMPKGVIKRALPARPQQPPKFTPGGLIYELQVRAFSKLHPAVPPKKRGTIAALAHPVVIDHLKKLHVSAVELMPINAWIDERHLGPLGLTNAWGYNPVSYFALDPRLAPGGLAELRATVDALHDAGIGVIMDVVYNHDGESDALGPTLSLRGLDARRYFRHEANGALINDTGTGNSVDCNNPVARRLILDSLRHFVRHAGIDGFRFDLAPALGRLPGGFDPAAPLLSEMAADPILADRIMIAEPWDIGPGGYQLGNFADTFLEWNDRYRDDLRSFWRGDAHRLGALATRLAGSSDIFGKGAHTRSVNFLAAHDGFSLADVTAYEHRHNEANGENNRDGHGENLSWNNGVEGETGEPDIIAARQRDVKALLSTLFASRGAIMLTAGDEFGRTQQGNNNAYAQDNAITWLDWKGRDLTLEAHSFACAAQRAATPTLMATRLLTPDDVQWLRPDGGEMTDADWNRPDGDALVMRYRDGPAICINRSGAAIRFTVEGIEPFDVAARSVRLV
;
A
#
# COMPACT_ATOMS: atom_id res chain seq x y z
N MET A 1 29.62 -10.41 5.93
CA MET A 1 28.80 -11.18 6.90
C MET A 1 27.53 -11.53 6.16
N ASN A 2 27.20 -12.82 6.02
CA ASN A 2 25.94 -13.18 5.36
C ASN A 2 24.79 -12.99 6.38
N PRO A 3 23.61 -12.50 5.95
CA PRO A 3 22.45 -12.37 6.83
C PRO A 3 22.07 -13.65 7.59
N GLY A 4 22.37 -14.82 7.02
CA GLY A 4 22.12 -16.14 7.62
C GLY A 4 23.02 -16.47 8.81
N ASP A 5 24.15 -15.77 8.98
CA ASP A 5 25.13 -16.06 10.04
C ASP A 5 24.79 -15.36 11.37
N LEU A 6 23.81 -14.43 11.35
CA LEU A 6 23.37 -13.72 12.54
C LEU A 6 22.44 -14.59 13.41
N PRO A 7 22.62 -14.59 14.75
CA PRO A 7 21.65 -15.21 15.65
C PRO A 7 20.30 -14.47 15.57
N PRO A 8 19.21 -15.08 16.08
CA PRO A 8 17.93 -14.38 16.19
C PRO A 8 18.08 -13.06 16.99
N LEU A 9 17.65 -11.96 16.38
CA LEU A 9 17.66 -10.61 16.96
C LEU A 9 16.36 -10.31 17.71
N GLY A 10 16.40 -9.30 18.57
CA GLY A 10 15.30 -8.90 19.44
C GLY A 10 15.20 -9.70 20.75
N PRO A 11 14.10 -9.54 21.50
CA PRO A 11 13.85 -10.25 22.75
C PRO A 11 13.37 -11.69 22.49
N ARG A 12 14.03 -12.65 23.13
CA ARG A 12 13.66 -14.07 23.12
C ARG A 12 13.41 -14.57 24.53
N LEU A 13 12.18 -15.00 24.79
CA LEU A 13 11.83 -15.69 26.03
C LEU A 13 12.60 -17.02 26.12
N GLU A 14 13.33 -17.21 27.20
CA GLU A 14 14.09 -18.43 27.53
C GLU A 14 13.62 -18.96 28.89
N LYS A 15 14.12 -20.14 29.29
CA LYS A 15 13.81 -20.68 30.61
C LYS A 15 14.35 -19.75 31.70
N GLY A 16 13.46 -19.17 32.50
CA GLY A 16 13.82 -18.35 33.66
C GLY A 16 14.14 -16.88 33.35
N GLY A 17 13.95 -16.39 32.13
CA GLY A 17 14.22 -15.00 31.78
C GLY A 17 14.08 -14.69 30.29
N THR A 18 14.60 -13.54 29.88
CA THR A 18 14.60 -13.10 28.48
C THR A 18 16.03 -12.79 28.02
N ARG A 19 16.40 -13.26 26.82
CA ARG A 19 17.62 -12.86 26.13
C ARG A 19 17.31 -11.78 25.11
N PHE A 20 18.05 -10.68 25.16
CA PHE A 20 18.01 -9.61 24.19
C PHE A 20 19.26 -9.69 23.32
N THR A 21 19.09 -9.67 22.01
CA THR A 21 20.20 -9.64 21.05
C THR A 21 19.96 -8.50 20.07
N VAL A 22 20.88 -7.54 20.00
CA VAL A 22 20.75 -6.35 19.16
C VAL A 22 21.97 -6.22 18.29
N TRP A 23 21.75 -5.86 17.02
CA TRP A 23 22.82 -5.48 16.13
C TRP A 23 23.00 -3.94 16.15
N SER A 24 24.22 -3.46 16.39
CA SER A 24 24.59 -2.04 16.41
C SER A 24 26.09 -1.85 16.24
N ALA A 25 26.52 -0.70 15.73
CA ALA A 25 27.92 -0.29 15.67
C ALA A 25 28.37 0.60 16.84
N ALA A 26 27.52 0.74 17.86
CA ALA A 26 27.80 1.50 19.06
C ALA A 26 29.08 1.01 19.76
N ASP A 27 29.74 1.91 20.48
CA ASP A 27 30.87 1.58 21.35
C ASP A 27 30.38 0.83 22.60
N ALA A 28 29.18 1.20 23.09
CA ALA A 28 28.47 0.49 24.15
C ALA A 28 26.96 0.56 23.95
N LEU A 29 26.25 -0.47 24.43
CA LEU A 29 24.79 -0.55 24.36
C LEU A 29 24.22 -0.92 25.72
N SER A 30 23.17 -0.22 26.14
CA SER A 30 22.42 -0.51 27.37
C SER A 30 21.01 -0.95 27.05
N LEU A 31 20.59 -2.07 27.63
CA LEU A 31 19.20 -2.48 27.73
C LEU A 31 18.53 -1.68 28.85
N CYS A 32 17.43 -1.01 28.57
CA CYS A 32 16.67 -0.23 29.54
C CYS A 32 15.38 -0.98 29.88
N LEU A 33 15.19 -1.35 31.14
CA LEU A 33 13.96 -1.97 31.66
C LEU A 33 13.14 -0.94 32.42
N PHE A 34 11.80 -1.04 32.31
CA PHE A 34 10.89 -0.04 32.87
C PHE A 34 9.90 -0.63 33.87
N GLU A 35 9.80 0.01 35.03
CA GLU A 35 8.71 -0.13 36.00
C GLU A 35 7.99 1.21 36.14
N GLY A 36 6.95 1.42 35.32
CA GLY A 36 6.38 2.75 35.13
C GLY A 36 7.41 3.69 34.48
N GLU A 37 7.62 4.88 35.07
CA GLU A 37 8.61 5.85 34.61
C GLU A 37 10.04 5.54 35.09
N ARG A 38 10.20 4.56 35.99
CA ARG A 38 11.52 4.20 36.51
C ARG A 38 12.28 3.35 35.49
N GLU A 39 13.43 3.86 35.07
CA GLU A 39 14.35 3.18 34.16
C GLU A 39 15.48 2.49 34.94
N GLU A 40 15.72 1.21 34.64
CA GLU A 40 16.93 0.47 35.02
C GLU A 40 17.76 0.17 33.77
N ARG A 41 19.02 0.63 33.74
CA ARG A 41 19.94 0.45 32.61
C ARG A 41 20.90 -0.69 32.89
N LEU A 42 20.92 -1.68 32.00
CA LEU A 42 21.75 -2.87 32.07
C LEU A 42 22.71 -2.90 30.87
N PRO A 43 24.04 -2.82 31.09
CA PRO A 43 25.01 -2.93 30.01
C PRO A 43 24.87 -4.27 29.27
N MET A 44 24.93 -4.23 27.94
CA MET A 44 24.91 -5.41 27.08
C MET A 44 26.34 -5.83 26.70
N GLU A 45 26.56 -7.13 26.56
CA GLU A 45 27.86 -7.70 26.21
C GLU A 45 28.04 -7.65 24.69
N GLY A 46 29.00 -6.83 24.22
CA GLY A 46 29.36 -6.72 22.81
C GLY A 46 30.40 -7.76 22.39
N ASN A 47 30.26 -8.32 21.19
CA ASN A 47 31.22 -9.30 20.64
C ASN A 47 32.31 -8.70 19.74
N GLY A 48 32.36 -7.37 19.60
CA GLY A 48 33.29 -6.66 18.70
C GLY A 48 32.97 -6.77 17.20
N GLN A 49 31.88 -7.45 16.83
CA GLN A 49 31.40 -7.60 15.44
C GLN A 49 29.98 -7.02 15.26
N GLY A 50 29.58 -6.13 16.17
CA GLY A 50 28.31 -5.42 16.15
C GLY A 50 27.13 -6.16 16.77
N LEU A 51 27.34 -7.30 17.45
CA LEU A 51 26.29 -7.96 18.22
C LEU A 51 26.45 -7.69 19.71
N PHE A 52 25.36 -7.20 20.31
CA PHE A 52 25.20 -6.96 21.73
C PHE A 52 24.18 -7.92 22.29
N THR A 53 24.51 -8.60 23.40
CA THR A 53 23.62 -9.59 24.02
C THR A 53 23.48 -9.36 25.51
N ARG A 54 22.28 -9.58 26.06
CA ARG A 54 22.04 -9.58 27.50
C ARG A 54 20.96 -10.59 27.86
N PHE A 55 21.22 -11.46 28.83
CA PHE A 55 20.18 -12.28 29.46
C PHE A 55 19.75 -11.64 30.78
N VAL A 56 18.45 -11.51 31.00
CA VAL A 56 17.89 -10.98 32.25
C VAL A 56 16.96 -12.02 32.86
N ALA A 57 17.34 -12.51 34.04
CA ALA A 57 16.55 -13.47 34.80
C ALA A 57 15.26 -12.83 35.34
N GLY A 58 14.19 -13.62 35.45
CA GLY A 58 12.90 -13.19 36.03
C GLY A 58 12.05 -12.27 35.14
N ILE A 59 12.62 -11.68 34.09
CA ILE A 59 11.89 -10.84 33.12
C ILE A 59 11.22 -11.71 32.05
N GLY A 60 9.92 -11.49 31.86
CA GLY A 60 9.09 -12.25 30.93
C GLY A 60 8.11 -11.38 30.15
N ALA A 61 7.14 -12.03 29.50
CA ALA A 61 6.13 -11.35 28.69
C ALA A 61 5.36 -10.29 29.49
N GLY A 62 5.15 -9.12 28.90
CA GLY A 62 4.53 -7.94 29.52
C GLY A 62 5.53 -6.90 30.02
N ALA A 63 6.80 -7.26 30.21
CA ALA A 63 7.82 -6.28 30.60
C ALA A 63 8.08 -5.28 29.47
N SER A 64 8.28 -4.01 29.87
CA SER A 64 8.56 -2.90 28.98
C SER A 64 10.06 -2.62 28.93
N TYR A 65 10.59 -2.36 27.74
CA TYR A 65 12.01 -2.16 27.53
C TYR A 65 12.31 -1.15 26.40
N GLY A 66 13.56 -0.72 26.34
CA GLY A 66 14.14 0.05 25.24
C GLY A 66 15.66 -0.09 25.22
N LEU A 67 16.32 0.66 24.35
CA LEU A 67 17.77 0.61 24.16
C LEU A 67 18.39 2.00 24.26
N ARG A 68 19.65 2.09 24.67
CA ARG A 68 20.47 3.31 24.59
C ARG A 68 21.83 2.96 24.04
N ALA A 69 22.28 3.71 23.05
CA ALA A 69 23.53 3.47 22.34
C ALA A 69 24.52 4.61 22.58
N GLU A 70 25.75 4.26 22.91
CA GLU A 70 26.88 5.17 23.08
C GLU A 70 27.81 5.06 21.87
N GLY A 71 28.35 6.19 21.43
CA GLY A 71 29.30 6.24 20.33
C GLY A 71 29.56 7.67 19.88
N THR A 72 30.22 7.83 18.75
CA THR A 72 30.51 9.15 18.18
C THR A 72 29.23 9.84 17.68
N TYR A 73 29.00 11.07 18.15
CA TYR A 73 28.03 11.99 17.57
C TYR A 73 28.73 12.96 16.61
N ASP A 74 28.60 12.69 15.31
CA ASP A 74 29.05 13.57 14.22
C ASP A 74 28.07 13.45 13.04
N PRO A 75 26.92 14.15 13.10
CA PRO A 75 25.89 14.10 12.05
C PRO A 75 26.40 14.48 10.65
N ALA A 76 27.40 15.36 10.57
CA ALA A 76 27.99 15.76 9.28
C ALA A 76 28.67 14.58 8.58
N SER A 77 29.18 13.63 9.36
CA SER A 77 29.73 12.36 8.88
C SER A 77 28.70 11.22 8.90
N GLY A 78 27.42 11.46 9.18
CA GLY A 78 26.39 10.42 9.27
C GLY A 78 26.47 9.56 10.55
N LEU A 79 27.09 10.05 11.63
CA LEU A 79 27.18 9.36 12.92
C LEU A 79 26.26 10.04 13.95
N TRP A 80 25.33 9.29 14.54
CA TRP A 80 24.19 9.86 15.29
C TRP A 80 24.01 9.27 16.69
N PHE A 81 25.06 8.68 17.27
CA PHE A 81 24.97 8.07 18.58
C PHE A 81 24.73 9.12 19.67
N ASP A 82 23.62 8.98 20.40
CA ASP A 82 23.28 9.83 21.54
C ASP A 82 22.69 8.97 22.67
N PRO A 83 23.43 8.72 23.76
CA PRO A 83 22.95 7.87 24.84
C PRO A 83 21.79 8.47 25.64
N ALA A 84 21.51 9.78 25.48
CA ALA A 84 20.31 10.38 26.02
C ALA A 84 19.03 9.93 25.28
N LYS A 85 19.14 9.40 24.06
CA LYS A 85 17.99 8.89 23.31
C LYS A 85 17.62 7.49 23.75
N LEU A 86 16.38 7.33 24.22
CA LEU A 86 15.77 6.01 24.30
C LEU A 86 15.37 5.58 22.90
N LEU A 87 15.89 4.44 22.46
CA LEU A 87 15.65 3.85 21.16
C LEU A 87 14.65 2.70 21.27
N LEU A 88 13.74 2.62 20.31
CA LEU A 88 12.91 1.43 20.11
C LEU A 88 13.79 0.34 19.48
N ASP A 89 13.66 -0.89 19.98
CA ASP A 89 14.30 -2.05 19.36
C ASP A 89 13.65 -2.32 17.98
N PRO A 90 14.42 -2.39 16.88
CA PRO A 90 13.89 -2.66 15.55
C PRO A 90 13.10 -3.98 15.45
N TYR A 91 13.38 -4.93 16.35
CA TYR A 91 12.69 -6.23 16.43
C TYR A 91 11.58 -6.27 17.50
N ALA A 92 11.21 -5.13 18.10
CA ALA A 92 10.08 -5.07 19.02
C ALA A 92 8.77 -5.44 18.30
N THR A 93 8.14 -6.53 18.73
CA THR A 93 6.88 -7.04 18.14
C THR A 93 5.63 -6.38 18.72
N ALA A 94 5.78 -5.52 19.72
CA ALA A 94 4.71 -4.72 20.30
C ALA A 94 5.29 -3.48 20.99
N ILE A 95 4.47 -2.43 21.04
CA ILE A 95 4.73 -1.21 21.80
C ILE A 95 3.60 -0.93 22.79
N ASP A 96 3.89 -0.22 23.87
CA ASP A 96 2.93 0.06 24.96
C ASP A 96 1.94 1.20 24.63
N ARG A 97 2.33 2.14 23.77
CA ARG A 97 1.51 3.26 23.28
C ARG A 97 1.93 3.70 21.87
N PRO A 98 1.10 4.47 21.16
CA PRO A 98 1.47 5.04 19.86
C PRO A 98 2.67 5.99 19.95
N LEU A 99 3.43 6.12 18.86
CA LEU A 99 4.44 7.17 18.76
C LEU A 99 3.75 8.53 18.59
N ILE A 100 4.30 9.54 19.25
CA ILE A 100 3.85 10.92 19.13
C ILE A 100 5.09 11.78 18.92
N TYR A 101 5.07 12.60 17.88
CA TYR A 101 6.17 13.50 17.59
C TYR A 101 6.31 14.58 18.69
N ASP A 102 7.56 14.83 19.09
CA ASP A 102 7.94 15.92 19.96
C ASP A 102 9.31 16.46 19.48
N PRO A 103 9.51 17.78 19.35
CA PRO A 103 10.77 18.36 18.88
C PRO A 103 12.01 17.87 19.66
N ARG A 104 11.86 17.55 20.95
CA ARG A 104 12.94 17.04 21.81
C ARG A 104 13.48 15.68 21.36
N LEU A 105 12.75 14.96 20.52
CA LEU A 105 13.23 13.72 19.89
C LEU A 105 14.40 13.97 18.93
N ALA A 106 14.54 15.19 18.39
CA ALA A 106 15.64 15.59 17.51
C ALA A 106 16.79 16.31 18.24
N GLU A 107 16.60 16.76 19.49
CA GLU A 107 17.60 17.53 20.24
C GLU A 107 18.72 16.65 20.83
N TYR A 108 19.98 16.82 20.41
CA TYR A 108 21.10 16.08 21.00
C TYR A 108 21.21 16.26 22.53
N GLY A 109 21.45 15.18 23.27
CA GLY A 109 21.64 15.16 24.72
C GLY A 109 20.34 15.26 25.54
N HIS A 110 19.18 15.36 24.89
CA HIS A 110 17.88 15.39 25.58
C HIS A 110 17.37 13.97 25.87
N ASP A 111 17.02 13.69 27.13
CA ASP A 111 16.46 12.39 27.53
C ASP A 111 15.03 12.18 27.00
N THR A 112 14.87 11.22 26.09
CA THR A 112 13.58 10.93 25.44
C THR A 112 12.79 9.81 26.10
N ALA A 113 13.21 9.30 27.26
CA ALA A 113 12.51 8.21 27.94
C ALA A 113 11.05 8.54 28.26
N SER A 114 10.66 9.76 28.62
CA SER A 114 9.23 10.05 28.86
C SER A 114 8.39 10.17 27.58
N LEU A 115 9.04 10.35 26.42
CA LEU A 115 8.39 10.65 25.13
C LEU A 115 8.18 9.39 24.30
N MET A 116 9.18 8.52 24.27
CA MET A 116 9.17 7.33 23.43
C MET A 116 8.19 6.26 23.96
N PRO A 117 7.52 5.49 23.10
CA PRO A 117 6.92 4.24 23.54
C PRO A 117 8.00 3.20 23.85
N LYS A 118 7.62 2.15 24.58
CA LYS A 118 8.49 1.07 25.02
C LYS A 118 8.17 -0.15 24.21
N GLY A 119 9.21 -0.90 23.84
CA GLY A 119 9.01 -2.26 23.38
C GLY A 119 8.37 -3.08 24.51
N VAL A 120 7.40 -3.91 24.19
CA VAL A 120 6.76 -4.82 25.14
C VAL A 120 7.11 -6.24 24.77
N ILE A 121 7.69 -6.99 25.70
CA ILE A 121 8.00 -8.40 25.46
C ILE A 121 6.68 -9.15 25.30
N LYS A 122 6.44 -9.74 24.13
CA LYS A 122 5.28 -10.61 23.89
C LYS A 122 5.74 -12.05 23.79
N ARG A 123 4.87 -12.96 24.22
CA ARG A 123 5.02 -14.37 23.86
C ARG A 123 4.70 -14.50 22.37
N ALA A 124 5.64 -15.04 21.61
CA ALA A 124 5.42 -15.30 20.19
C ALA A 124 4.16 -16.16 20.00
N LEU A 125 3.30 -15.77 19.06
CA LEU A 125 2.18 -16.61 18.67
C LEU A 125 2.73 -17.89 18.01
N PRO A 126 2.08 -19.04 18.19
CA PRO A 126 2.48 -20.26 17.50
C PRO A 126 2.51 -20.03 15.98
N ALA A 127 3.60 -20.45 15.34
CA ALA A 127 3.70 -20.39 13.88
C ALA A 127 2.58 -21.22 13.25
N ARG A 128 1.97 -20.69 12.19
CA ARG A 128 0.99 -21.40 11.39
C ARG A 128 1.69 -22.40 10.46
N PRO A 129 1.05 -23.53 10.14
CA PRO A 129 1.42 -24.30 8.95
C PRO A 129 1.35 -23.39 7.72
N GLN A 130 2.32 -23.54 6.81
CA GLN A 130 2.29 -22.80 5.55
C GLN A 130 1.10 -23.26 4.72
N GLN A 131 0.31 -22.30 4.25
CA GLN A 131 -0.82 -22.49 3.35
C GLN A 131 -0.60 -21.59 2.13
N PRO A 132 -1.10 -22.00 0.94
CA PRO A 132 -1.06 -21.14 -0.24
C PRO A 132 -1.90 -19.87 0.00
N PRO A 133 -1.57 -18.75 -0.67
CA PRO A 133 -2.36 -17.53 -0.57
C PRO A 133 -3.81 -17.78 -1.00
N LYS A 134 -4.77 -17.10 -0.38
CA LYS A 134 -6.17 -17.10 -0.83
C LYS A 134 -6.35 -16.33 -2.15
N PHE A 135 -5.52 -15.32 -2.38
CA PHE A 135 -5.54 -14.52 -3.59
C PHE A 135 -4.90 -15.26 -4.78
N THR A 136 -5.56 -15.21 -5.93
CA THR A 136 -4.99 -15.63 -7.21
C THR A 136 -4.93 -14.44 -8.15
N PRO A 137 -3.79 -14.18 -8.83
CA PRO A 137 -3.68 -13.11 -9.82
C PRO A 137 -4.82 -13.14 -10.84
N GLY A 138 -5.47 -11.99 -11.05
CA GLY A 138 -6.72 -11.89 -11.81
C GLY A 138 -7.95 -11.47 -10.98
N GLY A 139 -7.87 -11.72 -9.67
CA GLY A 139 -8.90 -11.33 -8.69
C GLY A 139 -9.01 -9.83 -8.45
N LEU A 140 -10.01 -9.47 -7.64
CA LEU A 140 -10.21 -8.10 -7.13
C LEU A 140 -9.43 -7.92 -5.83
N ILE A 141 -8.53 -6.94 -5.83
CA ILE A 141 -7.88 -6.39 -4.65
C ILE A 141 -8.70 -5.20 -4.16
N TYR A 142 -8.97 -5.13 -2.86
CA TYR A 142 -9.74 -4.05 -2.25
C TYR A 142 -8.87 -3.29 -1.27
N GLU A 143 -8.33 -2.15 -1.71
CA GLU A 143 -7.45 -1.28 -0.92
C GLU A 143 -8.29 -0.57 0.14
N LEU A 144 -7.87 -0.63 1.41
CA LEU A 144 -8.58 0.04 2.50
C LEU A 144 -7.66 0.59 3.59
N GLN A 145 -8.03 1.77 4.09
CA GLN A 145 -7.48 2.36 5.30
C GLN A 145 -8.33 1.90 6.49
N VAL A 146 -7.74 1.14 7.42
CA VAL A 146 -8.45 0.44 8.51
C VAL A 146 -9.37 1.36 9.33
N ARG A 147 -8.86 2.54 9.67
CA ARG A 147 -9.58 3.53 10.48
C ARG A 147 -10.74 4.13 9.71
N ALA A 148 -10.45 4.79 8.59
CA ALA A 148 -11.40 5.48 7.73
C ALA A 148 -12.50 4.54 7.21
N PHE A 149 -12.14 3.29 6.92
CA PHE A 149 -13.07 2.28 6.43
C PHE A 149 -14.24 2.07 7.39
N SER A 150 -14.00 1.96 8.70
CA SER A 150 -15.06 1.55 9.64
C SER A 150 -15.41 2.59 10.71
N LYS A 151 -14.72 3.73 10.74
CA LYS A 151 -14.91 4.78 11.77
C LYS A 151 -16.36 5.22 11.91
N LEU A 152 -17.05 5.40 10.78
CA LEU A 152 -18.45 5.84 10.71
C LEU A 152 -19.43 4.70 10.36
N HIS A 153 -18.98 3.44 10.36
CA HIS A 153 -19.86 2.32 9.97
C HIS A 153 -20.92 2.06 11.06
N PRO A 154 -22.23 2.25 10.76
CA PRO A 154 -23.28 2.25 11.79
C PRO A 154 -23.46 0.89 12.44
N ALA A 155 -23.34 -0.20 11.67
CA ALA A 155 -23.51 -1.57 12.15
C ALA A 155 -22.28 -2.17 12.85
N VAL A 156 -21.09 -1.53 12.78
CA VAL A 156 -19.90 -2.01 13.51
C VAL A 156 -19.96 -1.49 14.95
N PRO A 157 -19.73 -2.32 15.98
CA PRO A 157 -19.76 -1.88 17.37
C PRO A 157 -18.78 -0.72 17.64
N PRO A 158 -19.17 0.32 18.41
CA PRO A 158 -18.34 1.52 18.60
C PRO A 158 -16.90 1.25 19.04
N LYS A 159 -16.65 0.24 19.88
CA LYS A 159 -15.31 -0.14 20.35
C LYS A 159 -14.41 -0.78 19.28
N LYS A 160 -14.99 -1.28 18.19
CA LYS A 160 -14.26 -1.88 17.06
C LYS A 160 -14.10 -0.90 15.89
N ARG A 161 -14.89 0.17 15.83
CA ARG A 161 -14.83 1.13 14.71
C ARG A 161 -13.45 1.74 14.58
N GLY A 162 -12.92 1.66 13.37
CA GLY A 162 -11.61 2.15 13.00
C GLY A 162 -10.43 1.27 13.45
N THR A 163 -10.69 0.01 13.79
CA THR A 163 -9.66 -0.98 14.16
C THR A 163 -9.69 -2.16 13.21
N ILE A 164 -8.60 -2.93 13.13
CA ILE A 164 -8.52 -4.13 12.27
C ILE A 164 -9.57 -5.19 12.66
N ALA A 165 -10.01 -5.23 13.92
CA ALA A 165 -11.09 -6.11 14.37
C ALA A 165 -12.46 -5.80 13.73
N ALA A 166 -12.66 -4.62 13.14
CA ALA A 166 -13.86 -4.30 12.38
C ALA A 166 -13.98 -5.12 11.09
N LEU A 167 -12.85 -5.48 10.47
CA LEU A 167 -12.84 -6.21 9.20
C LEU A 167 -13.34 -7.65 9.35
N ALA A 168 -13.22 -8.21 10.55
CA ALA A 168 -13.80 -9.51 10.91
C ALA A 168 -15.31 -9.46 11.19
N HIS A 169 -15.94 -8.28 11.17
CA HIS A 169 -17.35 -8.16 11.48
C HIS A 169 -18.21 -8.70 10.32
N PRO A 170 -19.28 -9.48 10.58
CA PRO A 170 -20.08 -10.10 9.52
C PRO A 170 -20.57 -9.13 8.43
N VAL A 171 -21.01 -7.92 8.83
CA VAL A 171 -21.48 -6.91 7.86
C VAL A 171 -20.39 -6.47 6.87
N VAL A 172 -19.13 -6.43 7.31
CA VAL A 172 -17.99 -6.06 6.46
C VAL A 172 -17.67 -7.23 5.53
N ILE A 173 -17.60 -8.45 6.07
CA ILE A 173 -17.37 -9.66 5.27
C ILE A 173 -18.47 -9.81 4.19
N ASP A 174 -19.73 -9.61 4.54
CA ASP A 174 -20.85 -9.68 3.61
C ASP A 174 -20.74 -8.63 2.48
N HIS A 175 -20.27 -7.43 2.80
CA HIS A 175 -19.99 -6.38 1.81
C HIS A 175 -18.88 -6.79 0.84
N LEU A 176 -17.74 -7.23 1.38
CA LEU A 176 -16.60 -7.70 0.58
C LEU A 176 -16.98 -8.87 -0.33
N LYS A 177 -17.81 -9.80 0.16
CA LYS A 177 -18.32 -10.94 -0.63
C LYS A 177 -19.21 -10.50 -1.79
N LYS A 178 -20.05 -9.48 -1.61
CA LYS A 178 -20.91 -8.93 -2.70
C LYS A 178 -20.09 -8.29 -3.82
N LEU A 179 -18.93 -7.72 -3.48
CA LEU A 179 -17.96 -7.21 -4.45
C LEU A 179 -17.06 -8.30 -5.04
N HIS A 180 -17.18 -9.56 -4.60
CA HIS A 180 -16.26 -10.64 -4.98
C HIS A 180 -14.78 -10.29 -4.72
N VAL A 181 -14.51 -9.58 -3.62
CA VAL A 181 -13.15 -9.26 -3.19
C VAL A 181 -12.38 -10.55 -2.99
N SER A 182 -11.25 -10.66 -3.68
CA SER A 182 -10.34 -11.81 -3.60
C SER A 182 -9.27 -11.61 -2.53
N ALA A 183 -8.84 -10.36 -2.32
CA ALA A 183 -8.02 -9.97 -1.19
C ALA A 183 -8.31 -8.53 -0.75
N VAL A 184 -8.21 -8.28 0.54
CA VAL A 184 -8.09 -6.91 1.06
C VAL A 184 -6.62 -6.52 1.06
N GLU A 185 -6.31 -5.31 0.60
CA GLU A 185 -4.99 -4.69 0.74
C GLU A 185 -5.10 -3.63 1.84
N LEU A 186 -4.45 -3.89 2.97
CA LEU A 186 -4.42 -2.97 4.09
C LEU A 186 -3.38 -1.89 3.82
N MET A 187 -3.78 -0.62 3.84
CA MET A 187 -2.84 0.49 3.99
C MET A 187 -1.98 0.32 5.26
N PRO A 188 -0.83 1.00 5.39
CA PRO A 188 0.14 0.73 6.45
C PRO A 188 -0.47 0.65 7.86
N ILE A 189 -0.16 -0.46 8.55
CA ILE A 189 -0.63 -0.73 9.92
C ILE A 189 0.51 -0.86 10.95
N ASN A 190 1.75 -0.84 10.48
CA ASN A 190 2.95 -0.80 11.30
C ASN A 190 3.01 0.49 12.12
N ALA A 191 3.52 0.44 13.35
CA ALA A 191 3.62 1.63 14.19
C ALA A 191 4.43 2.73 13.51
N TRP A 192 3.79 3.89 13.36
CA TRP A 192 4.33 5.07 12.67
C TRP A 192 4.34 6.28 13.60
N ILE A 193 5.08 7.31 13.21
CA ILE A 193 5.10 8.61 13.87
C ILE A 193 4.56 9.67 12.91
N ASP A 194 3.91 10.70 13.44
CA ASP A 194 3.48 11.84 12.63
C ASP A 194 4.70 12.69 12.19
N GLU A 195 4.65 13.26 10.99
CA GLU A 195 5.67 14.16 10.48
C GLU A 195 5.74 15.44 11.33
N ARG A 196 6.96 15.99 11.43
CA ARG A 196 7.28 17.12 12.32
C ARG A 196 6.38 18.35 12.15
N HIS A 197 5.88 18.60 10.94
CA HIS A 197 5.07 19.78 10.64
C HIS A 197 3.58 19.59 10.92
N LEU A 198 3.08 18.36 11.06
CA LEU A 198 1.65 18.10 11.20
C LEU A 198 1.10 18.53 12.56
N GLY A 199 1.81 18.21 13.65
CA GLY A 199 1.39 18.57 15.01
C GLY A 199 1.10 20.07 15.19
N PRO A 200 2.01 20.98 14.79
CA PRO A 200 1.76 22.43 14.79
C PRO A 200 0.54 22.89 13.97
N LEU A 201 0.10 22.11 12.98
CA LEU A 201 -1.08 22.37 12.16
C LEU A 201 -2.36 21.72 12.72
N GLY A 202 -2.28 20.98 13.83
CA GLY A 202 -3.39 20.21 14.37
C GLY A 202 -3.77 18.98 13.52
N LEU A 203 -2.85 18.52 12.68
CA LEU A 203 -3.01 17.38 11.78
C LEU A 203 -2.26 16.15 12.30
N THR A 204 -2.55 14.99 11.71
CA THR A 204 -1.92 13.71 12.04
C THR A 204 -1.73 12.89 10.78
N ASN A 205 -0.73 12.03 10.72
CA ASN A 205 -0.55 11.13 9.59
C ASN A 205 -1.67 10.07 9.63
N ALA A 206 -2.60 10.17 8.69
CA ALA A 206 -3.77 9.32 8.58
C ALA A 206 -3.51 8.06 7.74
N TRP A 207 -2.54 8.09 6.83
CA TRP A 207 -2.23 6.93 5.97
C TRP A 207 -1.27 5.93 6.62
N GLY A 208 -0.32 6.41 7.42
CA GLY A 208 0.67 5.59 8.13
C GLY A 208 1.97 5.31 7.36
N TYR A 209 2.21 5.92 6.19
CA TYR A 209 3.47 5.82 5.41
C TYR A 209 4.62 6.60 6.07
N ASN A 210 4.89 6.35 7.34
CA ASN A 210 6.02 6.93 8.07
C ASN A 210 6.45 6.00 9.24
N PRO A 211 6.71 4.71 8.97
CA PRO A 211 6.87 3.69 10.01
C PRO A 211 8.12 3.96 10.85
N VAL A 212 8.08 3.53 12.12
CA VAL A 212 9.28 3.45 12.98
C VAL A 212 9.57 2.01 13.40
N SER A 213 8.56 1.14 13.36
CA SER A 213 8.72 -0.30 13.59
C SER A 213 8.26 -1.10 12.39
N TYR A 214 9.07 -2.09 12.00
CA TYR A 214 8.68 -3.07 10.99
C TYR A 214 7.91 -4.26 11.56
N PHE A 215 7.85 -4.43 12.89
CA PHE A 215 7.20 -5.59 13.52
C PHE A 215 5.97 -5.21 14.34
N ALA A 216 6.06 -4.14 15.13
CA ALA A 216 4.95 -3.71 15.97
C ALA A 216 3.87 -3.04 15.11
N LEU A 217 2.62 -3.46 15.33
CA LEU A 217 1.45 -2.79 14.79
C LEU A 217 1.12 -1.55 15.60
N ASP A 218 0.54 -0.53 14.97
CA ASP A 218 0.12 0.68 15.66
C ASP A 218 -1.06 0.38 16.61
N PRO A 219 -0.94 0.67 17.93
CA PRO A 219 -2.00 0.39 18.89
C PRO A 219 -3.32 1.13 18.62
N ARG A 220 -3.31 2.21 17.82
CA ARG A 220 -4.53 2.93 17.39
C ARG A 220 -5.38 2.09 16.43
N LEU A 221 -4.74 1.25 15.61
CA LEU A 221 -5.41 0.42 14.60
C LEU A 221 -5.60 -1.02 15.07
N ALA A 222 -4.67 -1.53 15.87
CA ALA A 222 -4.62 -2.91 16.34
C ALA A 222 -4.36 -2.98 17.85
N PRO A 223 -5.31 -2.58 18.71
CA PRO A 223 -5.12 -2.58 20.16
C PRO A 223 -4.83 -3.98 20.73
N GLY A 224 -5.34 -5.06 20.11
CA GLY A 224 -4.96 -6.44 20.44
C GLY A 224 -3.66 -6.93 19.78
N GLY A 225 -2.96 -6.06 19.04
CA GLY A 225 -1.71 -6.34 18.35
C GLY A 225 -1.81 -7.48 17.33
N LEU A 226 -0.72 -8.24 17.21
CA LEU A 226 -0.62 -9.35 16.25
C LEU A 226 -1.71 -10.42 16.43
N ALA A 227 -2.21 -10.63 17.66
CA ALA A 227 -3.27 -11.60 17.92
C ALA A 227 -4.62 -11.15 17.31
N GLU A 228 -4.88 -9.84 17.30
CA GLU A 228 -6.06 -9.27 16.66
C GLU A 228 -5.95 -9.34 15.13
N LEU A 229 -4.78 -9.02 14.57
CA LEU A 229 -4.51 -9.20 13.13
C LEU A 229 -4.70 -10.65 12.71
N ARG A 230 -4.14 -11.58 13.49
CA ARG A 230 -4.29 -13.01 13.28
C ARG A 230 -5.76 -13.43 13.22
N ALA A 231 -6.58 -12.97 14.17
CA ALA A 231 -8.01 -13.31 14.23
C ALA A 231 -8.81 -12.68 13.08
N THR A 232 -8.45 -11.47 12.66
CA THR A 232 -9.05 -10.83 11.47
C THR A 232 -8.71 -11.59 10.19
N VAL A 233 -7.44 -11.98 10.02
CA VAL A 233 -7.00 -12.80 8.89
C VAL A 233 -7.75 -14.13 8.86
N ASP A 234 -7.93 -14.80 10.01
CA ASP A 234 -8.71 -16.05 10.10
C ASP A 234 -10.15 -15.85 9.60
N ALA A 235 -10.83 -14.80 10.05
CA ALA A 235 -12.20 -14.51 9.65
C ALA A 235 -12.34 -14.23 8.13
N LEU A 236 -11.35 -13.55 7.55
CA LEU A 236 -11.31 -13.27 6.10
C LEU A 236 -10.98 -14.55 5.31
N HIS A 237 -10.04 -15.35 5.79
CA HIS A 237 -9.68 -16.65 5.19
C HIS A 237 -10.84 -17.64 5.19
N ASP A 238 -11.63 -17.68 6.27
CA ASP A 238 -12.85 -18.48 6.37
C ASP A 238 -13.92 -18.02 5.36
N ALA A 239 -13.89 -16.74 4.97
CA ALA A 239 -14.72 -16.19 3.90
C ALA A 239 -14.11 -16.35 2.49
N GLY A 240 -12.91 -16.92 2.37
CA GLY A 240 -12.19 -17.09 1.11
C GLY A 240 -11.46 -15.84 0.61
N ILE A 241 -11.23 -14.85 1.48
CA ILE A 241 -10.63 -13.55 1.16
C ILE A 241 -9.20 -13.51 1.70
N GLY A 242 -8.23 -13.20 0.85
CA GLY A 242 -6.83 -13.01 1.26
C GLY A 242 -6.58 -11.66 1.93
N VAL A 243 -5.42 -11.54 2.57
CA VAL A 243 -4.96 -10.30 3.21
C VAL A 243 -3.56 -9.97 2.71
N ILE A 244 -3.47 -8.85 2.01
CA ILE A 244 -2.23 -8.24 1.55
C ILE A 244 -1.95 -7.04 2.47
N MET A 245 -0.70 -6.87 2.85
CA MET A 245 -0.29 -5.77 3.72
C MET A 245 0.59 -4.80 2.94
N ASP A 246 0.20 -3.53 2.90
CA ASP A 246 1.06 -2.45 2.42
C ASP A 246 2.19 -2.24 3.42
N VAL A 247 3.43 -2.26 2.92
CA VAL A 247 4.65 -2.19 3.71
C VAL A 247 5.60 -1.13 3.16
N VAL A 248 6.11 -0.32 4.08
CA VAL A 248 7.09 0.72 3.80
C VAL A 248 8.43 0.28 4.39
N TYR A 249 9.34 -0.11 3.51
CA TYR A 249 10.73 -0.44 3.87
C TYR A 249 11.75 0.52 3.26
N ASN A 250 11.30 1.40 2.37
CA ASN A 250 12.15 2.29 1.58
C ASN A 250 12.66 3.49 2.41
N HIS A 251 11.91 3.92 3.44
CA HIS A 251 12.26 4.98 4.39
C HIS A 251 11.66 4.70 5.77
N ASP A 252 11.97 5.54 6.76
CA ASP A 252 11.33 5.52 8.07
C ASP A 252 11.04 6.91 8.65
N GLY A 253 10.33 6.93 9.79
CA GLY A 253 9.94 8.12 10.54
C GLY A 253 11.06 8.91 11.21
N GLU A 254 12.32 8.51 11.03
CA GLU A 254 13.46 9.29 11.47
C GLU A 254 13.82 10.41 10.48
N SER A 255 13.19 10.46 9.30
CA SER A 255 13.24 11.55 8.31
C SER A 255 14.67 12.04 7.96
N ASP A 256 14.88 13.33 7.72
CA ASP A 256 16.14 13.94 7.26
C ASP A 256 17.15 14.22 8.42
N ALA A 257 18.16 15.06 8.18
CA ALA A 257 19.15 15.44 9.19
C ALA A 257 18.60 16.31 10.34
N LEU A 258 17.38 16.84 10.21
CA LEU A 258 16.66 17.55 11.28
C LEU A 258 15.57 16.66 11.90
N GLY A 259 15.49 15.41 11.47
CA GLY A 259 14.55 14.42 11.98
C GLY A 259 14.92 13.88 13.35
N PRO A 260 14.01 13.13 13.98
CA PRO A 260 14.21 12.58 15.31
C PRO A 260 15.17 11.38 15.30
N THR A 261 15.70 11.04 16.48
CA THR A 261 16.42 9.78 16.71
C THR A 261 15.56 8.85 17.57
N LEU A 262 15.06 7.78 16.96
CA LEU A 262 14.00 6.90 17.46
C LEU A 262 14.40 5.43 17.52
N SER A 263 15.18 4.94 16.53
CA SER A 263 15.48 3.52 16.35
C SER A 263 16.78 3.32 15.54
N LEU A 264 16.68 3.20 14.21
CA LEU A 264 17.77 2.76 13.33
C LEU A 264 18.94 3.75 13.33
N ARG A 265 18.66 5.05 13.28
CA ARG A 265 19.62 6.15 13.32
C ARG A 265 20.51 6.08 14.56
N GLY A 266 19.89 5.88 15.72
CA GLY A 266 20.58 5.79 17.00
C GLY A 266 21.37 4.48 17.17
N LEU A 267 21.04 3.43 16.42
CA LEU A 267 21.73 2.14 16.48
C LEU A 267 22.90 2.03 15.49
N ASP A 268 22.73 2.51 14.25
CA ASP A 268 23.78 2.71 13.26
C ASP A 268 23.21 3.34 11.97
N ALA A 269 23.08 4.66 11.94
CA ALA A 269 22.59 5.36 10.75
C ALA A 269 23.34 4.95 9.46
N ARG A 270 24.68 4.82 9.50
CA ARG A 270 25.51 4.54 8.30
C ARG A 270 25.22 3.20 7.64
N ARG A 271 24.76 2.20 8.41
CA ARG A 271 24.42 0.89 7.84
C ARG A 271 22.95 0.71 7.55
N TYR A 272 22.06 1.41 8.23
CA TYR A 272 20.63 1.32 7.97
C TYR A 272 20.16 2.27 6.85
N PHE A 273 20.81 3.41 6.64
CA PHE A 273 20.44 4.38 5.61
C PHE A 273 21.51 4.54 4.54
N ARG A 274 21.07 4.90 3.34
CA ARG A 274 21.92 5.29 2.21
C ARG A 274 22.53 6.65 2.48
N HIS A 275 23.81 6.77 2.19
CA HIS A 275 24.58 7.99 2.39
C HIS A 275 25.40 8.33 1.14
N GLU A 276 25.53 9.63 0.90
CA GLU A 276 26.54 10.18 0.01
C GLU A 276 27.95 9.96 0.58
N ALA A 277 28.97 10.10 -0.25
CA ALA A 277 30.37 9.92 0.17
C ALA A 277 30.80 10.85 1.32
N ASN A 278 30.15 12.01 1.46
CA ASN A 278 30.41 12.97 2.53
C ASN A 278 29.64 12.68 3.83
N GLY A 279 28.78 11.66 3.88
CA GLY A 279 27.97 11.33 5.05
C GLY A 279 26.60 12.02 5.10
N ALA A 280 26.17 12.73 4.05
CA ALA A 280 24.80 13.21 3.94
C ALA A 280 23.84 12.06 3.60
N LEU A 281 22.60 12.11 4.12
CA LEU A 281 21.55 11.14 3.78
C LEU A 281 21.12 11.30 2.33
N ILE A 282 20.96 10.17 1.64
CA ILE A 282 20.31 10.12 0.32
C ILE A 282 18.79 10.07 0.55
N ASN A 283 18.04 10.82 -0.26
CA ASN A 283 16.57 10.93 -0.18
C ASN A 283 15.92 10.57 -1.53
N ASP A 284 16.07 9.32 -1.94
CA ASP A 284 15.46 8.76 -3.16
C ASP A 284 13.93 8.56 -3.02
N THR A 285 13.39 8.72 -1.81
CA THR A 285 11.98 8.48 -1.45
C THR A 285 11.17 9.76 -1.28
N GLY A 286 11.83 10.90 -1.05
CA GLY A 286 11.17 12.19 -0.79
C GLY A 286 10.80 12.45 0.66
N THR A 287 11.08 11.53 1.57
CA THR A 287 10.65 11.59 2.99
C THR A 287 11.78 11.97 3.96
N GLY A 288 12.99 12.18 3.44
CA GLY A 288 14.14 12.71 4.16
C GLY A 288 15.29 11.73 4.29
N ASN A 289 15.02 10.42 4.24
CA ASN A 289 16.02 9.36 4.20
C ASN A 289 15.62 8.25 3.25
N SER A 290 16.58 7.40 2.91
CA SER A 290 16.34 6.15 2.20
C SER A 290 17.08 5.02 2.90
N VAL A 291 16.36 3.97 3.28
CA VAL A 291 16.91 2.78 3.92
C VAL A 291 17.79 2.04 2.92
N ASP A 292 18.99 1.64 3.32
CA ASP A 292 19.85 0.76 2.53
C ASP A 292 19.34 -0.68 2.63
N CYS A 293 18.27 -0.96 1.89
CA CYS A 293 17.59 -2.26 1.85
C CYS A 293 18.52 -3.43 1.49
N ASN A 294 19.68 -3.17 0.91
CA ASN A 294 20.66 -4.17 0.49
C ASN A 294 21.89 -4.24 1.40
N ASN A 295 21.97 -3.41 2.45
CA ASN A 295 22.88 -3.66 3.56
C ASN A 295 22.51 -4.99 4.24
N PRO A 296 23.46 -5.89 4.57
CA PRO A 296 23.13 -7.19 5.17
C PRO A 296 22.27 -7.13 6.43
N VAL A 297 22.41 -6.10 7.26
CA VAL A 297 21.65 -5.96 8.51
C VAL A 297 20.22 -5.49 8.24
N ALA A 298 20.05 -4.44 7.44
CA ALA A 298 18.73 -3.94 7.05
C ALA A 298 17.96 -4.98 6.23
N ARG A 299 18.63 -5.66 5.30
CA ARG A 299 18.07 -6.78 4.54
C ARG A 299 17.54 -7.88 5.46
N ARG A 300 18.32 -8.25 6.48
CA ARG A 300 17.90 -9.25 7.47
C ARG A 300 16.66 -8.82 8.24
N LEU A 301 16.62 -7.56 8.68
CA LEU A 301 15.49 -6.96 9.37
C LEU A 301 14.20 -7.03 8.53
N ILE A 302 14.28 -6.65 7.25
CA ILE A 302 13.15 -6.68 6.31
C ILE A 302 12.65 -8.12 6.11
N LEU A 303 13.55 -9.07 5.83
CA LEU A 303 13.17 -10.47 5.63
C LEU A 303 12.53 -11.10 6.88
N ASP A 304 13.07 -10.81 8.07
CA ASP A 304 12.49 -11.32 9.31
C ASP A 304 11.13 -10.69 9.64
N SER A 305 10.93 -9.42 9.28
CA SER A 305 9.62 -8.74 9.37
C SER A 305 8.57 -9.40 8.48
N LEU A 306 8.89 -9.62 7.20
CA LEU A 306 8.00 -10.29 6.26
C LEU A 306 7.63 -11.70 6.76
N ARG A 307 8.63 -12.49 7.18
CA ARG A 307 8.42 -13.82 7.75
C ARG A 307 7.57 -13.78 9.02
N HIS A 308 7.69 -12.73 9.84
CA HIS A 308 6.91 -12.58 11.06
C HIS A 308 5.41 -12.52 10.77
N PHE A 309 4.99 -11.66 9.84
CA PHE A 309 3.58 -11.52 9.48
C PHE A 309 3.02 -12.76 8.79
N VAL A 310 3.80 -13.41 7.89
CA VAL A 310 3.36 -14.66 7.26
C VAL A 310 3.21 -15.77 8.31
N ARG A 311 4.23 -16.03 9.13
CA ARG A 311 4.22 -17.14 10.09
C ARG A 311 3.18 -16.98 11.20
N HIS A 312 2.98 -15.76 11.69
CA HIS A 312 2.24 -15.55 12.94
C HIS A 312 0.86 -14.93 12.76
N ALA A 313 0.66 -14.09 11.73
CA ALA A 313 -0.66 -13.53 11.40
C ALA A 313 -1.35 -14.32 10.28
N GLY A 314 -0.60 -14.85 9.32
CA GLY A 314 -1.14 -15.55 8.15
C GLY A 314 -1.33 -14.67 6.92
N ILE A 315 -0.56 -13.57 6.82
CA ILE A 315 -0.60 -12.66 5.67
C ILE A 315 -0.28 -13.42 4.37
N ASP A 316 -1.07 -13.15 3.33
CA ASP A 316 -1.00 -13.82 2.03
C ASP A 316 0.02 -13.17 1.08
N GLY A 317 0.36 -11.90 1.33
CA GLY A 317 1.26 -11.13 0.50
C GLY A 317 1.47 -9.70 0.96
N PHE A 318 2.24 -8.96 0.17
CA PHE A 318 2.68 -7.62 0.48
C PHE A 318 2.59 -6.71 -0.75
N ARG A 319 2.13 -5.47 -0.54
CA ARG A 319 2.31 -4.37 -1.49
C ARG A 319 3.45 -3.49 -0.98
N PHE A 320 4.46 -3.29 -1.81
CA PHE A 320 5.67 -2.55 -1.45
C PHE A 320 5.55 -1.12 -1.98
N ASP A 321 5.45 -0.19 -1.04
CA ASP A 321 5.56 1.25 -1.29
C ASP A 321 6.93 1.61 -1.86
N LEU A 322 6.95 2.48 -2.87
CA LEU A 322 8.15 2.94 -3.59
C LEU A 322 9.14 1.79 -3.85
N ALA A 323 8.65 0.70 -4.43
CA ALA A 323 9.33 -0.59 -4.48
C ALA A 323 10.75 -0.57 -5.10
N PRO A 324 11.11 0.32 -6.06
CA PRO A 324 12.46 0.34 -6.61
C PRO A 324 13.55 0.59 -5.56
N ALA A 325 13.23 1.23 -4.43
CA ALA A 325 14.17 1.40 -3.33
C ALA A 325 14.67 0.05 -2.76
N LEU A 326 13.85 -1.01 -2.76
CA LEU A 326 14.22 -2.34 -2.29
C LEU A 326 15.31 -2.98 -3.17
N GLY A 327 15.28 -2.68 -4.47
CA GLY A 327 16.25 -3.16 -5.46
C GLY A 327 17.40 -2.19 -5.72
N ARG A 328 17.51 -1.09 -4.97
CA ARG A 328 18.42 0.00 -5.28
C ARG A 328 19.84 -0.30 -4.79
N LEU A 329 20.75 -0.42 -5.74
CA LEU A 329 22.20 -0.55 -5.55
C LEU A 329 22.91 0.76 -5.93
N PRO A 330 24.24 0.88 -5.77
CA PRO A 330 24.97 2.07 -6.23
C PRO A 330 24.80 2.38 -7.73
N GLY A 331 24.52 1.37 -8.56
CA GLY A 331 24.28 1.51 -10.00
C GLY A 331 22.83 1.80 -10.41
N GLY A 332 21.91 1.94 -9.44
CA GLY A 332 20.47 2.09 -9.70
C GLY A 332 19.67 0.85 -9.28
N PHE A 333 18.41 0.78 -9.73
CA PHE A 333 17.55 -0.38 -9.49
C PHE A 333 18.06 -1.60 -10.25
N ASP A 334 18.12 -2.74 -9.55
CA ASP A 334 18.40 -4.05 -10.13
C ASP A 334 17.32 -5.05 -9.67
N PRO A 335 16.53 -5.66 -10.58
CA PRO A 335 15.53 -6.66 -10.20
C PRO A 335 16.12 -7.93 -9.61
N ALA A 336 17.43 -8.16 -9.76
CA ALA A 336 18.19 -9.26 -9.15
C ALA A 336 18.94 -8.83 -7.87
N ALA A 337 18.68 -7.62 -7.34
CA ALA A 337 19.30 -7.15 -6.10
C ALA A 337 19.16 -8.18 -4.95
N PRO A 338 20.13 -8.23 -4.01
CA PRO A 338 20.17 -9.25 -2.97
C PRO A 338 18.86 -9.42 -2.18
N LEU A 339 18.20 -8.32 -1.76
CA LEU A 339 16.94 -8.41 -1.04
C LEU A 339 15.84 -9.09 -1.87
N LEU A 340 15.64 -8.66 -3.11
CA LEU A 340 14.61 -9.21 -4.00
C LEU A 340 14.88 -10.69 -4.32
N SER A 341 16.13 -11.03 -4.61
CA SER A 341 16.56 -12.42 -4.85
C SER A 341 16.36 -13.31 -3.62
N GLU A 342 16.68 -12.81 -2.42
CA GLU A 342 16.48 -13.54 -1.17
C GLU A 342 14.98 -13.71 -0.84
N MET A 343 14.13 -12.73 -1.13
CA MET A 343 12.67 -12.87 -1.01
C MET A 343 12.13 -13.98 -1.92
N ALA A 344 12.56 -14.00 -3.20
CA ALA A 344 12.12 -14.99 -4.17
C ALA A 344 12.60 -16.42 -3.84
N ALA A 345 13.76 -16.56 -3.17
CA ALA A 345 14.31 -17.84 -2.77
C ALA A 345 13.88 -18.31 -1.37
N ASP A 346 13.22 -17.45 -0.58
CA ASP A 346 12.87 -17.75 0.79
C ASP A 346 11.71 -18.76 0.88
N PRO A 347 11.83 -19.87 1.63
CA PRO A 347 10.81 -20.92 1.66
C PRO A 347 9.45 -20.47 2.20
N ILE A 348 9.37 -19.34 2.90
CA ILE A 348 8.14 -18.78 3.47
C ILE A 348 7.58 -17.65 2.61
N LEU A 349 8.44 -16.96 1.87
CA LEU A 349 8.03 -15.80 1.07
C LEU A 349 7.84 -16.12 -0.42
N ALA A 350 8.52 -17.16 -0.94
CA ALA A 350 8.55 -17.49 -2.36
C ALA A 350 7.17 -17.76 -2.99
N ASP A 351 6.19 -18.18 -2.18
CA ASP A 351 4.81 -18.44 -2.61
C ASP A 351 3.82 -17.38 -2.09
N ARG A 352 4.30 -16.22 -1.61
CA ARG A 352 3.46 -15.08 -1.24
C ARG A 352 3.23 -14.15 -2.42
N ILE A 353 2.13 -13.42 -2.37
CA ILE A 353 1.81 -12.40 -3.38
C ILE A 353 2.71 -11.19 -3.14
N MET A 354 3.45 -10.78 -4.16
CA MET A 354 4.29 -9.59 -4.11
C MET A 354 3.76 -8.56 -5.10
N ILE A 355 3.36 -7.38 -4.64
CA ILE A 355 2.90 -6.28 -5.47
C ILE A 355 3.88 -5.12 -5.30
N ALA A 356 4.39 -4.59 -6.41
CA ALA A 356 5.22 -3.39 -6.39
C ALA A 356 4.38 -2.15 -6.73
N GLU A 357 4.63 -1.05 -6.04
CA GLU A 357 4.54 0.29 -6.64
C GLU A 357 5.84 0.50 -7.44
N PRO A 358 5.83 0.36 -8.77
CA PRO A 358 7.06 0.20 -9.55
C PRO A 358 7.70 1.54 -9.91
N TRP A 359 7.66 2.51 -8.99
CA TRP A 359 8.34 3.79 -9.11
C TRP A 359 8.82 4.31 -7.75
N ASP A 360 9.90 5.07 -7.77
CA ASP A 360 10.27 5.99 -6.69
C ASP A 360 10.69 7.34 -7.32
N ILE A 361 11.02 8.34 -6.49
CA ILE A 361 11.40 9.67 -6.99
C ILE A 361 12.92 9.83 -7.20
N GLY A 362 13.70 8.79 -6.92
CA GLY A 362 15.15 8.79 -7.07
C GLY A 362 15.58 8.68 -8.54
N PRO A 363 16.88 8.83 -8.82
CA PRO A 363 17.41 8.68 -10.18
C PRO A 363 17.05 7.32 -10.77
N GLY A 364 16.43 7.33 -11.96
CA GLY A 364 15.96 6.10 -12.63
C GLY A 364 14.82 5.39 -11.88
N GLY A 365 14.01 6.12 -11.12
CA GLY A 365 12.97 5.54 -10.26
C GLY A 365 11.83 4.83 -10.99
N TYR A 366 11.47 5.21 -12.22
CA TYR A 366 10.36 4.58 -12.94
C TYR A 366 10.72 3.19 -13.51
N GLN A 367 10.10 2.14 -12.98
CA GLN A 367 10.46 0.73 -13.20
C GLN A 367 9.28 -0.18 -13.57
N LEU A 368 8.17 0.40 -14.04
CA LEU A 368 7.02 -0.38 -14.51
C LEU A 368 7.42 -1.40 -15.60
N GLY A 369 7.13 -2.68 -15.35
CA GLY A 369 7.47 -3.81 -16.21
C GLY A 369 8.90 -4.35 -16.05
N ASN A 370 9.68 -3.81 -15.11
CA ASN A 370 11.09 -4.18 -14.90
C ASN A 370 11.35 -5.00 -13.63
N PHE A 371 10.33 -5.26 -12.79
CA PHE A 371 10.45 -6.22 -11.69
C PHE A 371 10.50 -7.66 -12.21
N ALA A 372 10.99 -8.58 -11.37
CA ALA A 372 10.99 -10.01 -11.67
C ALA A 372 9.56 -10.56 -11.84
N ASP A 373 9.43 -11.67 -12.56
CA ASP A 373 8.13 -12.27 -12.90
C ASP A 373 7.29 -12.70 -11.69
N THR A 374 7.90 -12.78 -10.50
CA THR A 374 7.22 -13.07 -9.23
C THR A 374 6.40 -11.90 -8.69
N PHE A 375 6.61 -10.68 -9.20
CA PHE A 375 5.89 -9.49 -8.77
C PHE A 375 4.70 -9.19 -9.68
N LEU A 376 3.58 -8.84 -9.08
CA LEU A 376 2.57 -8.00 -9.72
C LEU A 376 2.99 -6.53 -9.58
N GLU A 377 2.51 -5.67 -10.46
CA GLU A 377 2.89 -4.26 -10.50
C GLU A 377 1.66 -3.38 -10.64
N TRP A 378 1.53 -2.37 -9.78
CA TRP A 378 0.57 -1.28 -9.97
C TRP A 378 0.81 -0.61 -11.32
N ASN A 379 -0.24 -0.50 -12.12
CA ASN A 379 -0.14 0.02 -13.49
C ASN A 379 -0.73 1.43 -13.60
N ASP A 380 0.10 2.45 -13.36
CA ASP A 380 -0.27 3.86 -13.55
C ASP A 380 -0.62 4.18 -15.01
N ARG A 381 0.04 3.52 -15.97
CA ARG A 381 -0.31 3.68 -17.40
C ARG A 381 -1.73 3.22 -17.70
N TYR A 382 -2.22 2.18 -17.02
CA TYR A 382 -3.63 1.79 -17.08
C TYR A 382 -4.54 2.90 -16.56
N ARG A 383 -4.25 3.41 -15.36
CA ARG A 383 -5.00 4.51 -14.73
C ARG A 383 -5.09 5.71 -15.68
N ASP A 384 -3.94 6.16 -16.18
CA ASP A 384 -3.81 7.41 -16.92
C ASP A 384 -4.43 7.32 -18.32
N ASP A 385 -4.16 6.23 -19.05
CA ASP A 385 -4.70 6.05 -20.40
C ASP A 385 -6.23 5.90 -20.38
N LEU A 386 -6.78 5.20 -19.38
CA LEU A 386 -8.23 5.04 -19.27
C LEU A 386 -8.94 6.29 -18.77
N ARG A 387 -8.36 7.03 -17.81
CA ARG A 387 -8.87 8.36 -17.43
C ARG A 387 -8.85 9.30 -18.63
N SER A 388 -7.76 9.35 -19.38
CA SER A 388 -7.62 10.17 -20.59
C SER A 388 -8.64 9.79 -21.67
N PHE A 389 -8.85 8.48 -21.90
CA PHE A 389 -9.91 8.03 -22.82
C PHE A 389 -11.26 8.56 -22.36
N TRP A 390 -11.66 8.31 -21.11
CA TRP A 390 -12.99 8.66 -20.63
C TRP A 390 -13.23 10.18 -20.52
N ARG A 391 -12.18 10.97 -20.23
CA ARG A 391 -12.18 12.44 -20.28
C ARG A 391 -12.47 12.98 -21.68
N GLY A 392 -12.08 12.22 -22.71
CA GLY A 392 -12.32 12.55 -24.11
C GLY A 392 -11.10 13.05 -24.88
N ASP A 393 -9.90 12.73 -24.40
CA ASP A 393 -8.66 13.02 -25.13
C ASP A 393 -8.65 12.32 -26.50
N ALA A 394 -8.04 12.99 -27.48
CA ALA A 394 -7.92 12.45 -28.83
C ALA A 394 -6.96 11.24 -28.91
N HIS A 395 -7.18 10.37 -29.90
CA HIS A 395 -6.29 9.25 -30.25
C HIS A 395 -6.07 8.21 -29.14
N ARG A 396 -7.11 7.91 -28.34
CA ARG A 396 -7.01 7.02 -27.17
C ARG A 396 -7.48 5.58 -27.39
N LEU A 397 -8.08 5.23 -28.52
CA LEU A 397 -8.62 3.87 -28.76
C LEU A 397 -7.57 2.76 -28.66
N GLY A 398 -6.38 2.96 -29.25
CA GLY A 398 -5.31 1.97 -29.17
C GLY A 398 -4.82 1.75 -27.74
N ALA A 399 -4.69 2.83 -26.96
CA ALA A 399 -4.32 2.74 -25.55
C ALA A 399 -5.38 2.01 -24.74
N LEU A 400 -6.66 2.38 -24.91
CA LEU A 400 -7.81 1.69 -24.30
C LEU A 400 -7.77 0.17 -24.57
N ALA A 401 -7.65 -0.24 -25.84
CA ALA A 401 -7.58 -1.64 -26.22
C ALA A 401 -6.41 -2.36 -25.54
N THR A 402 -5.22 -1.75 -25.57
CA THR A 402 -4.01 -2.31 -24.98
C THR A 402 -4.15 -2.48 -23.45
N ARG A 403 -4.71 -1.49 -22.76
CA ARG A 403 -4.96 -1.54 -21.30
C ARG A 403 -6.00 -2.60 -20.94
N LEU A 404 -7.12 -2.67 -21.67
CA LEU A 404 -8.17 -3.69 -21.46
C LEU A 404 -7.66 -5.12 -21.65
N ALA A 405 -6.75 -5.31 -22.61
CA ALA A 405 -6.16 -6.60 -22.94
C ALA A 405 -4.98 -7.02 -22.03
N GLY A 406 -4.72 -6.30 -20.95
CA GLY A 406 -3.70 -6.67 -19.96
C GLY A 406 -2.31 -6.07 -20.21
N SER A 407 -2.20 -4.98 -20.97
CA SER A 407 -0.98 -4.18 -21.13
C SER A 407 0.23 -4.97 -21.65
N SER A 408 0.06 -5.66 -22.78
CA SER A 408 1.11 -6.47 -23.41
C SER A 408 2.34 -5.67 -23.86
N ASP A 409 2.21 -4.37 -24.10
CA ASP A 409 3.34 -3.48 -24.40
C ASP A 409 4.28 -3.29 -23.20
N ILE A 410 3.78 -3.45 -21.98
CA ILE A 410 4.55 -3.36 -20.74
C ILE A 410 5.00 -4.76 -20.30
N PHE A 411 4.08 -5.72 -20.25
CA PHE A 411 4.32 -7.06 -19.67
C PHE A 411 4.61 -8.15 -20.71
N GLY A 412 4.68 -7.82 -22.00
CA GLY A 412 4.83 -8.78 -23.10
C GLY A 412 6.18 -9.47 -23.22
N LYS A 413 7.14 -9.17 -22.33
CA LYS A 413 8.37 -9.98 -22.19
C LYS A 413 8.04 -11.40 -21.70
N GLY A 414 6.95 -11.56 -20.94
CA GLY A 414 6.44 -12.84 -20.47
C GLY A 414 5.13 -13.26 -21.17
N ALA A 415 4.64 -14.45 -20.84
CA ALA A 415 3.38 -14.98 -21.38
C ALA A 415 2.13 -14.49 -20.62
N HIS A 416 2.31 -13.88 -19.45
CA HIS A 416 1.23 -13.45 -18.55
C HIS A 416 1.36 -11.97 -18.22
N THR A 417 0.24 -11.26 -18.17
CA THR A 417 0.21 -9.93 -17.56
C THR A 417 0.46 -10.04 -16.06
N ARG A 418 1.26 -9.10 -15.55
CA ARG A 418 1.53 -8.89 -14.12
C ARG A 418 0.85 -7.61 -13.61
N SER A 419 -0.06 -7.05 -14.41
CA SER A 419 -0.73 -5.79 -14.11
C SER A 419 -1.71 -5.90 -12.95
N VAL A 420 -1.61 -4.96 -12.00
CA VAL A 420 -2.69 -4.56 -11.12
C VAL A 420 -3.30 -3.29 -11.70
N ASN A 421 -4.45 -3.44 -12.34
CA ASN A 421 -5.18 -2.34 -12.98
C ASN A 421 -5.98 -1.58 -11.92
N PHE A 422 -5.89 -0.26 -11.91
CA PHE A 422 -6.67 0.60 -11.01
C PHE A 422 -7.00 1.92 -11.67
N LEU A 423 -8.08 2.56 -11.24
CA LEU A 423 -8.51 3.87 -11.75
C LEU A 423 -8.42 4.98 -10.70
N ALA A 424 -8.31 4.64 -9.43
CA ALA A 424 -8.08 5.51 -8.30
C ALA A 424 -7.46 4.66 -7.17
N ALA A 425 -6.62 5.28 -6.36
CA ALA A 425 -5.95 4.68 -5.20
C ALA A 425 -6.09 5.65 -4.02
N HIS A 426 -5.44 5.35 -2.90
CA HIS A 426 -5.29 6.30 -1.80
C HIS A 426 -4.59 7.60 -2.22
N ASP A 427 -3.60 7.51 -3.13
CA ASP A 427 -2.93 8.65 -3.75
C ASP A 427 -3.73 9.18 -4.95
N GLY A 428 -3.92 10.50 -5.00
CA GLY A 428 -4.76 11.19 -5.97
C GLY A 428 -6.22 11.30 -5.55
N PHE A 429 -7.07 11.63 -6.52
CA PHE A 429 -8.52 11.70 -6.32
C PHE A 429 -9.15 10.31 -6.11
N SER A 430 -10.18 10.27 -5.27
CA SER A 430 -11.17 9.18 -5.30
C SER A 430 -11.84 9.09 -6.66
N LEU A 431 -12.45 7.94 -6.98
CA LEU A 431 -13.03 7.74 -8.31
C LEU A 431 -14.16 8.74 -8.62
N ALA A 432 -14.96 9.13 -7.61
CA ALA A 432 -15.97 10.16 -7.78
C ALA A 432 -15.35 11.55 -8.04
N ASP A 433 -14.29 11.89 -7.32
CA ASP A 433 -13.63 13.20 -7.42
C ASP A 433 -12.93 13.39 -8.78
N VAL A 434 -12.46 12.31 -9.43
CA VAL A 434 -11.96 12.34 -10.82
C VAL A 434 -12.98 12.94 -11.80
N THR A 435 -14.28 12.80 -11.52
CA THR A 435 -15.37 13.30 -12.38
C THR A 435 -16.01 14.61 -11.86
N ALA A 436 -15.52 15.14 -10.74
CA ALA A 436 -16.08 16.30 -10.07
C ALA A 436 -15.11 17.47 -9.91
N TYR A 437 -13.81 17.26 -10.09
CA TYR A 437 -12.78 18.27 -9.87
C TYR A 437 -11.75 18.30 -11.01
N GLU A 438 -11.41 19.50 -11.50
CA GLU A 438 -10.28 19.73 -12.41
C GLU A 438 -9.02 20.15 -11.64
N HIS A 439 -9.20 20.75 -10.46
CA HIS A 439 -8.11 21.22 -9.61
C HIS A 439 -8.12 20.49 -8.28
N ARG A 440 -6.94 20.32 -7.69
CA ARG A 440 -6.81 19.81 -6.33
C ARG A 440 -7.17 20.92 -5.33
N HIS A 441 -7.79 20.52 -4.22
CA HIS A 441 -8.23 21.36 -3.10
C HIS A 441 -7.63 20.79 -1.81
N ASN A 442 -6.29 20.87 -1.70
CA ASN A 442 -5.53 20.32 -0.59
C ASN A 442 -5.30 21.35 0.54
N GLU A 443 -6.03 22.46 0.57
CA GLU A 443 -5.85 23.54 1.55
C GLU A 443 -5.91 23.02 2.99
N ALA A 444 -6.74 22.00 3.25
CA ALA A 444 -6.88 21.35 4.55
C ALA A 444 -5.58 20.69 5.06
N ASN A 445 -4.60 20.43 4.18
CA ASN A 445 -3.30 19.86 4.56
C ASN A 445 -2.35 20.92 5.13
N GLY A 446 -2.67 22.22 5.05
CA GLY A 446 -1.88 23.30 5.64
C GLY A 446 -0.63 23.69 4.85
N GLU A 447 -0.48 23.20 3.61
CA GLU A 447 0.70 23.45 2.77
C GLU A 447 0.45 24.47 1.65
N ASN A 448 -0.64 25.25 1.76
CA ASN A 448 -1.11 26.21 0.76
C ASN A 448 -1.35 25.55 -0.62
N ASN A 449 -1.94 24.34 -0.62
CA ASN A 449 -2.30 23.59 -1.82
C ASN A 449 -1.10 23.27 -2.74
N ARG A 450 0.13 23.27 -2.21
CA ARG A 450 1.36 22.96 -2.96
C ARG A 450 1.63 21.47 -3.07
N ASP A 451 1.09 20.69 -2.14
CA ASP A 451 1.19 19.24 -2.09
C ASP A 451 0.19 18.58 -3.04
N GLY A 452 0.41 17.28 -3.31
CA GLY A 452 -0.39 16.49 -4.23
C GLY A 452 -0.04 16.66 -5.71
N HIS A 453 -0.41 15.67 -6.52
CA HIS A 453 -0.07 15.66 -7.94
C HIS A 453 -0.81 16.76 -8.73
N GLY A 454 -0.11 17.38 -9.69
CA GLY A 454 -0.64 18.49 -10.48
C GLY A 454 -1.58 18.08 -11.62
N GLU A 455 -1.33 16.94 -12.25
CA GLU A 455 -2.05 16.49 -13.44
C GLU A 455 -2.87 15.21 -13.16
N ASN A 456 -4.13 15.38 -12.77
CA ASN A 456 -4.95 14.27 -12.28
C ASN A 456 -5.69 13.47 -13.37
N LEU A 457 -5.64 13.98 -14.62
CA LEU A 457 -6.44 13.48 -15.75
C LEU A 457 -7.94 13.41 -15.42
N SER A 458 -8.42 14.39 -14.66
CA SER A 458 -9.79 14.53 -14.19
C SER A 458 -10.58 15.57 -15.00
N TRP A 459 -11.90 15.61 -14.81
CA TRP A 459 -12.81 16.58 -15.42
C TRP A 459 -14.00 16.80 -14.50
N ASN A 460 -14.51 18.02 -14.37
CA ASN A 460 -15.53 18.35 -13.36
C ASN A 460 -16.98 18.29 -13.87
N ASN A 461 -17.17 17.90 -15.14
CA ASN A 461 -18.46 17.91 -15.84
C ASN A 461 -19.13 19.30 -15.93
N GLY A 462 -18.33 20.38 -15.89
CA GLY A 462 -18.74 21.77 -16.13
C GLY A 462 -18.83 22.64 -14.87
N VAL A 463 -18.83 22.07 -13.67
CA VAL A 463 -18.83 22.80 -12.39
C VAL A 463 -17.80 22.17 -11.47
N GLU A 464 -16.92 22.95 -10.85
CA GLU A 464 -15.93 22.44 -9.91
C GLU A 464 -16.59 22.05 -8.57
N GLY A 465 -16.40 20.80 -8.13
CA GLY A 465 -16.84 20.30 -6.84
C GLY A 465 -18.35 20.04 -6.72
N GLU A 466 -18.88 20.14 -5.50
CA GLU A 466 -20.30 19.89 -5.21
C GLU A 466 -21.23 20.80 -6.01
N THR A 467 -22.33 20.25 -6.50
CA THR A 467 -23.33 21.00 -7.28
C THR A 467 -24.73 20.44 -7.05
N GLY A 468 -25.73 21.30 -7.15
CA GLY A 468 -27.15 20.92 -7.13
C GLY A 468 -27.75 20.69 -8.52
N GLU A 469 -26.98 20.90 -9.59
CA GLU A 469 -27.47 20.81 -10.98
C GLU A 469 -27.71 19.35 -11.39
N PRO A 470 -28.98 18.93 -11.63
CA PRO A 470 -29.31 17.51 -11.83
C PRO A 470 -28.63 16.88 -13.05
N ASP A 471 -28.45 17.66 -14.12
CA ASP A 471 -27.83 17.16 -15.36
C ASP A 471 -26.34 16.87 -15.18
N ILE A 472 -25.63 17.67 -14.37
CA ILE A 472 -24.22 17.46 -14.05
C ILE A 472 -24.07 16.26 -13.11
N ILE A 473 -24.90 16.15 -12.07
CA ILE A 473 -24.89 14.98 -11.17
C ILE A 473 -25.12 13.70 -11.96
N ALA A 474 -26.09 13.70 -12.88
CA ALA A 474 -26.37 12.55 -13.73
C ALA A 474 -25.21 12.24 -14.69
N ALA A 475 -24.51 13.26 -15.22
CA ALA A 475 -23.33 13.06 -16.05
C ALA A 475 -22.17 12.41 -15.28
N ARG A 476 -21.86 12.91 -14.07
CA ARG A 476 -20.86 12.33 -13.17
C ARG A 476 -21.18 10.89 -12.82
N GLN A 477 -22.42 10.60 -12.44
CA GLN A 477 -22.85 9.23 -12.15
C GLN A 477 -22.69 8.30 -13.36
N ARG A 478 -22.95 8.77 -14.60
CA ARG A 478 -22.67 7.99 -15.81
C ARG A 478 -21.18 7.73 -15.99
N ASP A 479 -20.34 8.74 -15.80
CA ASP A 479 -18.89 8.62 -15.95
C ASP A 479 -18.27 7.66 -14.93
N VAL A 480 -18.65 7.77 -13.65
CA VAL A 480 -18.16 6.85 -12.60
C VAL A 480 -18.61 5.41 -12.89
N LYS A 481 -19.85 5.20 -13.34
CA LYS A 481 -20.32 3.87 -13.77
C LYS A 481 -19.52 3.35 -14.97
N ALA A 482 -19.18 4.20 -15.93
CA ALA A 482 -18.38 3.83 -17.09
C ALA A 482 -16.97 3.38 -16.69
N LEU A 483 -16.32 4.14 -15.80
CA LEU A 483 -15.02 3.83 -15.22
C LEU A 483 -15.05 2.50 -14.45
N LEU A 484 -15.99 2.31 -13.53
CA LEU A 484 -16.17 1.05 -12.79
C LEU A 484 -16.39 -0.13 -13.74
N SER A 485 -17.27 0.02 -14.73
CA SER A 485 -17.56 -1.05 -15.68
C SER A 485 -16.32 -1.43 -16.51
N THR A 486 -15.48 -0.45 -16.83
CA THR A 486 -14.22 -0.68 -17.56
C THR A 486 -13.22 -1.44 -16.69
N LEU A 487 -13.06 -1.03 -15.42
CA LEU A 487 -12.21 -1.72 -14.47
C LEU A 487 -12.61 -3.20 -14.32
N PHE A 488 -13.90 -3.47 -14.06
CA PHE A 488 -14.38 -4.84 -13.91
C PHE A 488 -14.33 -5.67 -15.21
N ALA A 489 -14.33 -5.02 -16.38
CA ALA A 489 -14.18 -5.67 -17.68
C ALA A 489 -12.71 -5.94 -18.09
N SER A 490 -11.73 -5.41 -17.36
CA SER A 490 -10.31 -5.51 -17.74
C SER A 490 -9.67 -6.87 -17.46
N ARG A 491 -8.78 -7.28 -18.36
CA ARG A 491 -7.91 -8.44 -18.16
C ARG A 491 -6.84 -8.19 -17.10
N GLY A 492 -6.55 -9.19 -16.26
CA GLY A 492 -5.52 -9.12 -15.22
C GLY A 492 -6.11 -8.83 -13.83
N ALA A 493 -5.24 -8.62 -12.83
CA ALA A 493 -5.71 -8.23 -11.50
C ALA A 493 -6.29 -6.82 -11.55
N ILE A 494 -7.33 -6.57 -10.75
CA ILE A 494 -7.95 -5.24 -10.63
C ILE A 494 -7.90 -4.81 -9.17
N MET A 495 -7.78 -3.51 -8.93
CA MET A 495 -7.84 -2.93 -7.60
C MET A 495 -8.91 -1.84 -7.53
N LEU A 496 -9.71 -1.88 -6.46
CA LEU A 496 -10.71 -0.87 -6.14
C LEU A 496 -10.43 -0.32 -4.74
N THR A 497 -10.43 1.00 -4.61
CA THR A 497 -10.26 1.68 -3.32
C THR A 497 -11.57 1.70 -2.56
N ALA A 498 -11.52 1.40 -1.26
CA ALA A 498 -12.71 1.30 -0.45
C ALA A 498 -13.56 2.58 -0.47
N GLY A 499 -14.83 2.42 -0.81
CA GLY A 499 -15.82 3.48 -0.92
C GLY A 499 -16.01 4.01 -2.35
N ASP A 500 -15.10 3.74 -3.28
CA ASP A 500 -15.31 4.12 -4.69
C ASP A 500 -16.51 3.39 -5.32
N GLU A 501 -16.86 2.20 -4.81
CA GLU A 501 -18.05 1.46 -5.26
C GLU A 501 -19.37 2.20 -5.04
N PHE A 502 -19.38 3.18 -4.12
CA PHE A 502 -20.58 3.95 -3.76
C PHE A 502 -20.34 5.46 -3.75
N GLY A 503 -19.25 5.92 -4.38
CA GLY A 503 -19.01 7.33 -4.64
C GLY A 503 -18.37 8.10 -3.48
N ARG A 504 -17.42 7.49 -2.78
CA ARG A 504 -16.57 8.20 -1.79
C ARG A 504 -15.95 9.44 -2.42
N THR A 505 -16.01 10.55 -1.69
CA THR A 505 -15.37 11.81 -2.04
C THR A 505 -14.35 12.20 -0.96
N GLN A 506 -13.29 12.89 -1.37
CA GLN A 506 -12.36 13.60 -0.49
C GLN A 506 -12.49 15.11 -0.69
N GLN A 507 -13.62 15.55 -1.24
CA GLN A 507 -13.96 16.96 -1.49
C GLN A 507 -12.92 17.66 -2.36
N GLY A 508 -12.32 16.93 -3.30
CA GLY A 508 -11.28 17.47 -4.17
C GLY A 508 -9.89 17.52 -3.52
N ASN A 509 -9.71 16.95 -2.32
CA ASN A 509 -8.38 16.71 -1.78
C ASN A 509 -7.78 15.46 -2.46
N ASN A 510 -6.72 15.64 -3.25
CA ASN A 510 -6.06 14.55 -3.97
C ASN A 510 -4.81 14.01 -3.23
N ASN A 511 -4.60 14.43 -1.98
CA ASN A 511 -3.46 14.02 -1.16
C ASN A 511 -3.85 14.04 0.33
N ALA A 512 -4.93 13.33 0.70
CA ALA A 512 -5.50 13.45 2.04
C ALA A 512 -4.72 12.68 3.13
N TYR A 513 -3.39 12.59 3.00
CA TYR A 513 -2.51 11.82 3.90
C TYR A 513 -2.58 12.30 5.35
N ALA A 514 -2.83 13.59 5.57
CA ALA A 514 -2.88 14.21 6.88
C ALA A 514 -4.31 14.34 7.47
N GLN A 515 -5.31 13.73 6.84
CA GLN A 515 -6.73 13.97 7.15
C GLN A 515 -7.40 12.77 7.85
N ASP A 516 -7.15 12.57 9.14
CA ASP A 516 -7.91 11.58 9.94
C ASP A 516 -9.23 12.15 10.44
N ASN A 517 -10.14 12.44 9.50
CA ASN A 517 -11.41 13.11 9.77
C ASN A 517 -12.46 12.80 8.68
N ALA A 518 -13.56 13.55 8.66
CA ALA A 518 -14.67 13.34 7.73
C ALA A 518 -14.31 13.46 6.23
N ILE A 519 -13.15 14.04 5.88
CA ILE A 519 -12.65 14.06 4.49
C ILE A 519 -12.31 12.64 4.02
N THR A 520 -11.79 11.78 4.90
CA THR A 520 -11.36 10.41 4.53
C THR A 520 -12.28 9.33 5.07
N TRP A 521 -12.94 9.55 6.21
CA TRP A 521 -13.82 8.55 6.81
C TRP A 521 -15.02 8.23 5.91
N LEU A 522 -15.24 6.95 5.64
CA LEU A 522 -16.31 6.53 4.72
C LEU A 522 -17.69 6.84 5.30
N ASP A 523 -18.48 7.64 4.56
CA ASP A 523 -19.88 7.87 4.90
C ASP A 523 -20.78 6.70 4.47
N TRP A 524 -20.77 5.65 5.28
CA TRP A 524 -21.65 4.50 5.08
C TRP A 524 -23.13 4.86 5.14
N LYS A 525 -23.53 5.98 5.76
CA LYS A 525 -24.95 6.35 5.88
C LYS A 525 -25.42 7.08 4.62
N GLY A 526 -24.59 7.96 4.07
CA GLY A 526 -24.86 8.76 2.87
C GLY A 526 -24.43 8.13 1.54
N ARG A 527 -23.92 6.90 1.55
CA ARG A 527 -23.44 6.20 0.35
C ARG A 527 -24.48 6.12 -0.79
N ASP A 528 -24.03 6.25 -2.03
CA ASP A 528 -24.90 6.14 -3.22
C ASP A 528 -25.26 4.67 -3.49
N LEU A 529 -26.47 4.28 -3.10
CA LEU A 529 -26.97 2.91 -3.28
C LEU A 529 -27.18 2.52 -4.75
N THR A 530 -27.37 3.49 -5.64
CA THR A 530 -27.52 3.21 -7.08
C THR A 530 -26.16 2.86 -7.69
N LEU A 531 -25.12 3.60 -7.30
CA LEU A 531 -23.75 3.29 -7.70
C LEU A 531 -23.26 1.99 -7.06
N GLU A 532 -23.55 1.76 -5.78
CA GLU A 532 -23.23 0.52 -5.07
C GLU A 532 -23.82 -0.71 -5.78
N ALA A 533 -25.10 -0.64 -6.15
CA ALA A 533 -25.76 -1.72 -6.89
C ALA A 533 -25.14 -1.97 -8.27
N HIS A 534 -24.71 -0.91 -8.96
CA HIS A 534 -23.99 -1.03 -10.24
C HIS A 534 -22.65 -1.74 -10.06
N SER A 535 -21.87 -1.33 -9.05
CA SER A 535 -20.60 -1.94 -8.69
C SER A 535 -20.74 -3.43 -8.36
N PHE A 536 -21.75 -3.82 -7.57
CA PHE A 536 -22.05 -5.23 -7.30
C PHE A 536 -22.44 -6.00 -8.56
N ALA A 537 -23.21 -5.40 -9.48
CA ALA A 537 -23.55 -6.05 -10.74
C ALA A 537 -22.32 -6.28 -11.63
N CYS A 538 -21.42 -5.29 -11.74
CA CYS A 538 -20.16 -5.42 -12.46
C CYS A 538 -19.26 -6.51 -11.83
N ALA A 539 -19.16 -6.54 -10.50
CA ALA A 539 -18.41 -7.55 -9.77
C ALA A 539 -18.95 -8.96 -10.00
N ALA A 540 -20.27 -9.15 -9.90
CA ALA A 540 -20.92 -10.43 -10.16
C ALA A 540 -20.73 -10.88 -11.62
N GLN A 541 -20.83 -9.97 -12.59
CA GLN A 541 -20.60 -10.26 -13.99
C GLN A 541 -19.15 -10.67 -14.26
N ARG A 542 -18.17 -9.98 -13.66
CA ARG A 542 -16.76 -10.37 -13.73
C ARG A 542 -16.52 -11.76 -13.14
N ALA A 543 -17.06 -12.03 -11.94
CA ALA A 543 -16.91 -13.32 -11.27
C ALA A 543 -17.52 -14.48 -12.09
N ALA A 544 -18.58 -14.22 -12.84
CA ALA A 544 -19.18 -15.19 -13.76
C ALA A 544 -18.41 -15.37 -15.08
N THR A 545 -17.36 -14.57 -15.33
CA THR A 545 -16.66 -14.52 -16.62
C THR A 545 -15.14 -14.73 -16.45
N PRO A 546 -14.67 -15.98 -16.25
CA PRO A 546 -13.26 -16.30 -15.96
C PRO A 546 -12.26 -15.76 -16.99
N THR A 547 -12.66 -15.60 -18.25
CA THR A 547 -11.82 -15.04 -19.32
C THR A 547 -11.30 -13.64 -18.98
N LEU A 548 -12.07 -12.82 -18.26
CA LEU A 548 -11.66 -11.47 -17.83
C LEU A 548 -10.64 -11.52 -16.68
N MET A 549 -10.67 -12.56 -15.87
CA MET A 549 -9.74 -12.74 -14.74
C MET A 549 -8.43 -13.43 -15.18
N ALA A 550 -8.39 -14.02 -16.37
CA ALA A 550 -7.21 -14.74 -16.84
C ALA A 550 -6.00 -13.79 -17.05
N THR A 551 -4.80 -14.30 -16.74
CA THR A 551 -3.56 -13.52 -16.82
C THR A 551 -2.76 -13.76 -18.09
N ARG A 552 -2.95 -14.87 -18.80
CA ARG A 552 -2.23 -15.15 -20.07
C ARG A 552 -2.45 -14.01 -21.06
N LEU A 553 -1.44 -13.42 -21.68
CA LEU A 553 -1.67 -12.36 -22.67
C LEU A 553 -2.43 -12.90 -23.89
N LEU A 554 -3.25 -12.04 -24.49
CA LEU A 554 -4.07 -12.38 -25.66
C LEU A 554 -3.23 -12.35 -26.93
N THR A 555 -3.49 -13.28 -27.84
CA THR A 555 -2.99 -13.30 -29.21
C THR A 555 -4.10 -12.90 -30.19
N PRO A 556 -3.80 -12.64 -31.48
CA PRO A 556 -4.83 -12.40 -32.50
C PRO A 556 -5.84 -13.55 -32.69
N ASP A 557 -5.48 -14.76 -32.25
CA ASP A 557 -6.36 -15.92 -32.26
C ASP A 557 -7.36 -15.91 -31.08
N ASP A 558 -7.10 -15.13 -30.03
CA ASP A 558 -7.96 -15.07 -28.84
C ASP A 558 -9.04 -13.98 -28.93
N VAL A 559 -8.78 -12.90 -29.67
CA VAL A 559 -9.59 -11.67 -29.63
C VAL A 559 -9.76 -11.03 -31.01
N GLN A 560 -10.93 -10.46 -31.24
CA GLN A 560 -11.24 -9.58 -32.37
C GLN A 560 -11.55 -8.18 -31.87
N TRP A 561 -11.08 -7.19 -32.64
CA TRP A 561 -11.35 -5.78 -32.39
C TRP A 561 -12.26 -5.26 -33.49
N LEU A 562 -13.48 -4.91 -33.13
CA LEU A 562 -14.52 -4.53 -34.09
C LEU A 562 -14.99 -3.10 -33.84
N ARG A 563 -15.43 -2.47 -34.92
CA ARG A 563 -16.23 -1.25 -34.89
C ARG A 563 -17.65 -1.56 -34.40
N PRO A 564 -18.45 -0.55 -34.02
CA PRO A 564 -19.83 -0.77 -33.60
C PRO A 564 -20.72 -1.45 -34.66
N ASP A 565 -20.42 -1.28 -35.95
CA ASP A 565 -21.15 -1.92 -37.05
C ASP A 565 -20.81 -3.42 -37.24
N GLY A 566 -19.88 -3.96 -36.47
CA GLY A 566 -19.41 -5.34 -36.54
C GLY A 566 -18.25 -5.56 -37.53
N GLY A 567 -17.82 -4.52 -38.26
CA GLY A 567 -16.64 -4.59 -39.12
C GLY A 567 -15.33 -4.62 -38.31
N GLU A 568 -14.30 -5.28 -38.81
CA GLU A 568 -12.98 -5.27 -38.16
C GLU A 568 -12.36 -3.87 -38.15
N MET A 569 -11.66 -3.54 -37.07
CA MET A 569 -10.92 -2.28 -36.93
C MET A 569 -9.78 -2.19 -37.94
N THR A 570 -9.69 -1.08 -38.67
CA THR A 570 -8.56 -0.76 -39.56
C THR A 570 -7.54 0.13 -38.87
N ASP A 571 -6.34 0.28 -39.44
CA ASP A 571 -5.34 1.25 -38.95
C ASP A 571 -5.88 2.67 -38.89
N ALA A 572 -6.74 3.05 -39.85
CA ALA A 572 -7.38 4.37 -39.84
C ALA A 572 -8.30 4.53 -38.63
N ASP A 573 -9.07 3.48 -38.28
CA ASP A 573 -9.99 3.50 -37.15
C ASP A 573 -9.25 3.66 -35.81
N TRP A 574 -8.12 2.95 -35.65
CA TRP A 574 -7.28 3.05 -34.44
C TRP A 574 -6.69 4.44 -34.21
N ASN A 575 -6.38 5.15 -35.30
CA ASN A 575 -5.73 6.46 -35.25
C ASN A 575 -6.72 7.63 -35.32
N ARG A 576 -8.04 7.37 -35.27
CA ARG A 576 -9.04 8.45 -35.28
C ARG A 576 -8.89 9.35 -34.05
N PRO A 577 -8.92 10.68 -34.22
CA PRO A 577 -8.93 11.61 -33.09
C PRO A 577 -10.22 11.46 -32.26
N ASP A 578 -11.34 11.19 -32.92
CA ASP A 578 -12.70 11.07 -32.36
C ASP A 578 -13.12 9.61 -32.14
N GLY A 579 -12.16 8.73 -31.83
CA GLY A 579 -12.43 7.33 -31.54
C GLY A 579 -13.21 7.13 -30.23
N ASP A 580 -14.54 7.03 -30.33
CA ASP A 580 -15.44 6.99 -29.16
C ASP A 580 -15.97 5.58 -28.83
N ALA A 581 -15.81 4.61 -29.73
CA ALA A 581 -16.46 3.31 -29.57
C ALA A 581 -15.60 2.16 -30.07
N LEU A 582 -15.71 1.02 -29.38
CA LEU A 582 -14.94 -0.19 -29.66
C LEU A 582 -15.72 -1.42 -29.19
N VAL A 583 -15.55 -2.53 -29.92
CA VAL A 583 -15.91 -3.88 -29.44
C VAL A 583 -14.63 -4.70 -29.29
N MET A 584 -14.37 -5.18 -28.08
CA MET A 584 -13.40 -6.23 -27.82
C MET A 584 -14.15 -7.55 -27.69
N ARG A 585 -14.10 -8.40 -28.72
CA ARG A 585 -14.78 -9.70 -28.72
C ARG A 585 -13.78 -10.80 -28.49
N TYR A 586 -13.92 -11.54 -27.39
CA TYR A 586 -13.21 -12.80 -27.21
C TYR A 586 -13.81 -13.82 -28.18
N ARG A 587 -12.96 -14.58 -28.90
CA ARG A 587 -13.47 -15.59 -29.85
C ARG A 587 -14.28 -16.67 -29.14
N ASP A 588 -13.76 -17.13 -28.00
CA ASP A 588 -14.41 -18.08 -27.09
C ASP A 588 -14.77 -17.38 -25.77
N GLY A 589 -15.73 -16.45 -25.81
CA GLY A 589 -16.10 -15.70 -24.61
C GLY A 589 -17.02 -14.52 -24.87
N PRO A 590 -17.03 -13.54 -23.95
CA PRO A 590 -17.92 -12.39 -24.03
C PRO A 590 -17.44 -11.37 -25.09
N ALA A 591 -18.29 -10.39 -25.38
CA ALA A 591 -17.89 -9.16 -26.04
C ALA A 591 -18.04 -7.95 -25.12
N ILE A 592 -17.02 -7.09 -25.08
CA ILE A 592 -17.03 -5.82 -24.34
C ILE A 592 -17.31 -4.71 -25.35
N CYS A 593 -18.50 -4.10 -25.28
CA CYS A 593 -18.90 -2.97 -26.11
C CYS A 593 -18.77 -1.67 -25.31
N ILE A 594 -17.95 -0.74 -25.80
CA ILE A 594 -17.62 0.52 -25.13
C ILE A 594 -18.16 1.67 -25.96
N ASN A 595 -18.90 2.58 -25.32
CA ASN A 595 -19.41 3.81 -25.91
C ASN A 595 -19.05 5.01 -25.05
N ARG A 596 -18.06 5.79 -25.49
CA ARG A 596 -17.68 7.06 -24.88
C ARG A 596 -18.49 8.25 -25.39
N SER A 597 -19.18 8.12 -26.52
CA SER A 597 -19.89 9.25 -27.12
C SER A 597 -21.01 9.79 -26.23
N GLY A 598 -21.47 11.00 -26.55
CA GLY A 598 -22.61 11.65 -25.88
C GLY A 598 -23.98 11.09 -26.24
N ALA A 599 -24.06 10.08 -27.13
CA ALA A 599 -25.31 9.49 -27.59
C ALA A 599 -25.29 7.96 -27.49
N ALA A 600 -26.46 7.34 -27.56
CA ALA A 600 -26.53 5.89 -27.70
C ALA A 600 -26.00 5.48 -29.10
N ILE A 601 -25.26 4.38 -29.15
CA ILE A 601 -24.75 3.80 -30.39
C ILE A 601 -25.33 2.39 -30.54
N ARG A 602 -25.74 2.05 -31.77
CA ARG A 602 -26.19 0.70 -32.14
C ARG A 602 -24.97 -0.18 -32.38
N PHE A 603 -24.88 -1.29 -31.66
CA PHE A 603 -23.82 -2.29 -31.80
C PHE A 603 -24.34 -3.55 -32.48
N THR A 604 -23.51 -4.11 -33.36
CA THR A 604 -23.69 -5.42 -34.00
C THR A 604 -22.57 -6.34 -33.56
N VAL A 605 -22.92 -7.45 -32.91
CA VAL A 605 -21.98 -8.50 -32.50
C VAL A 605 -22.50 -9.82 -33.05
N GLU A 606 -21.64 -10.58 -33.72
CA GLU A 606 -22.04 -11.85 -34.34
C GLU A 606 -22.70 -12.80 -33.32
N GLY A 607 -23.86 -13.36 -33.69
CA GLY A 607 -24.64 -14.25 -32.83
C GLY A 607 -25.54 -13.54 -31.81
N ILE A 608 -25.54 -12.20 -31.77
CA ILE A 608 -26.36 -11.40 -30.86
C ILE A 608 -27.20 -10.43 -31.69
N GLU A 609 -28.51 -10.38 -31.42
CA GLU A 609 -29.40 -9.39 -32.04
C GLU A 609 -28.85 -7.98 -31.76
N PRO A 610 -28.78 -7.08 -32.77
CA PRO A 610 -28.22 -5.76 -32.56
C PRO A 610 -28.88 -5.05 -31.36
N PHE A 611 -28.12 -4.25 -30.64
CA PHE A 611 -28.58 -3.59 -29.41
C PHE A 611 -27.97 -2.20 -29.27
N ASP A 612 -28.63 -1.34 -28.50
CA ASP A 612 -28.09 -0.03 -28.18
C ASP A 612 -27.24 -0.09 -26.91
N VAL A 613 -26.10 0.59 -26.95
CA VAL A 613 -25.25 0.86 -25.79
C VAL A 613 -25.39 2.35 -25.50
N ALA A 614 -25.81 2.67 -24.27
CA ALA A 614 -26.06 4.04 -23.85
C ALA A 614 -24.80 4.92 -23.94
N ALA A 615 -24.99 6.23 -24.02
CA ALA A 615 -23.90 7.19 -23.91
C ALA A 615 -23.08 6.95 -22.64
N ARG A 616 -21.76 7.17 -22.71
CA ARG A 616 -20.86 7.06 -21.54
C ARG A 616 -21.03 5.71 -20.80
N SER A 617 -21.00 4.59 -21.51
CA SER A 617 -21.23 3.28 -20.87
C SER A 617 -20.44 2.13 -21.50
N VAL A 618 -20.33 1.04 -20.73
CA VAL A 618 -19.76 -0.23 -21.15
C VAL A 618 -20.82 -1.30 -20.98
N ARG A 619 -20.94 -2.19 -21.96
CA ARG A 619 -21.83 -3.34 -21.90
C ARG A 619 -21.04 -4.60 -22.24
N LEU A 620 -21.05 -5.57 -21.34
CA LEU A 620 -20.54 -6.91 -21.60
C LEU A 620 -21.72 -7.80 -22.02
N VAL A 621 -21.60 -8.47 -23.16
CA VAL A 621 -22.61 -9.35 -23.77
C VAL A 621 -22.10 -10.75 -24.06
#